data_AF-A0A821YBP2-F1
#
_entry.id   AF-A0A821YBP2-F1
#
_cell.length_a   1.000
_cell.length_b   1.000
_cell.length_c   1.000
_cell.angle_alpha   90.00
_cell.angle_beta   90.00
_cell.angle_gamma   90.00
#
_symmetry.space_group_name_H-M   'P 1'
#
loop_
_entity.id
_entity.type
_entity.pdbx_description
1 polymer ?
#
loop_
_entity_poly.entity_id
_entity_poly.type
_entity_poly.pdbx_seq_one_letter_code
_entity_poly.pdbx_strand_id
1 'polypeptide(L)' 'MKLKMVLKKFNNRLPIYLKKAPNILIQNLSLQLQQKITNKKQQRYLYHRLQLLDQLHRIDQYRYLWQSYLNLGSTSNLWP' A
#
# COMPACT_ATOMS: atom_id res chain seq x y z
N MET A 1 -5.17 21.53 -2.41
CA MET A 1 -6.39 20.95 -3.03
C MET A 1 -6.17 20.13 -4.32
N LYS A 2 -5.18 20.40 -5.19
CA LYS A 2 -5.07 19.74 -6.51
C LYS A 2 -4.45 18.32 -6.56
N LEU A 3 -3.81 17.84 -5.49
CA LEU A 3 -3.29 16.45 -5.41
C LEU A 3 -4.41 15.39 -5.31
N LYS A 4 -5.56 15.74 -4.70
CA LYS A 4 -6.73 14.84 -4.58
C LYS A 4 -7.30 14.41 -5.93
N MET A 5 -7.19 15.24 -6.98
CA MET A 5 -7.81 14.96 -8.28
C MET A 5 -7.02 13.98 -9.15
N VAL A 6 -5.69 14.01 -9.09
CA VAL A 6 -4.86 13.09 -9.91
C VAL A 6 -4.92 11.65 -9.36
N LEU A 7 -5.01 11.49 -8.04
CA LEU A 7 -5.23 10.19 -7.40
C LEU A 7 -6.63 9.62 -7.68
N LYS A 8 -7.64 10.48 -7.91
CA LYS A 8 -9.04 10.06 -8.11
C LYS A 8 -9.24 9.19 -9.37
N LYS A 9 -8.46 9.41 -10.43
CA LYS A 9 -8.56 8.63 -11.70
C LYS A 9 -7.82 7.28 -11.64
N PHE A 10 -6.81 7.15 -10.79
CA PHE A 10 -6.09 5.88 -10.53
C PHE A 10 -6.67 5.08 -9.37
N ASN A 11 -7.54 5.69 -8.56
CA ASN A 11 -8.03 5.13 -7.32
C ASN A 11 -8.85 3.85 -7.48
N ASN A 12 -9.58 3.59 -8.56
CA ASN A 12 -10.51 2.44 -8.51
C ASN A 12 -9.82 1.06 -8.46
N ARG A 13 -8.54 0.96 -8.86
CA ARG A 13 -7.78 -0.31 -8.86
C ARG A 13 -6.59 -0.33 -7.91
N LEU A 14 -6.40 0.73 -7.12
CA LEU A 14 -5.29 0.77 -6.19
C LEU A 14 -5.56 -0.08 -4.95
N PRO A 15 -4.54 -0.77 -4.44
CA PRO A 15 -4.58 -1.49 -3.18
C PRO A 15 -5.01 -0.59 -2.03
N ILE A 16 -5.75 -1.13 -1.07
CA ILE A 16 -6.32 -0.35 0.05
C ILE A 16 -5.21 0.35 0.85
N TYR A 17 -4.06 -0.29 0.99
CA TYR A 17 -2.92 0.27 1.72
C TYR A 17 -2.22 1.40 0.97
N LEU A 18 -2.14 1.33 -0.37
CA LEU A 18 -1.64 2.43 -1.20
C LEU A 18 -2.59 3.63 -1.14
N LYS A 19 -3.90 3.41 -1.00
CA LYS A 19 -4.93 4.47 -0.89
C LYS A 19 -4.97 5.16 0.46
N LYS A 20 -4.90 4.39 1.56
CA LYS A 20 -5.20 4.90 2.91
C LYS A 20 -4.14 5.86 3.44
N ALA A 21 -2.86 5.65 3.11
CA ALA A 21 -1.79 6.49 3.64
C ALA A 21 -0.56 6.60 2.72
N PRO A 22 -0.70 7.22 1.52
CA PRO A 22 0.43 7.37 0.58
C PRO A 22 1.59 8.17 1.19
N ASN A 23 1.31 9.15 2.06
CA ASN A 23 2.33 9.96 2.71
C ASN A 23 3.18 9.16 3.70
N ILE A 24 2.55 8.28 4.50
CA ILE A 24 3.25 7.42 5.48
C ILE A 24 4.16 6.44 4.73
N LEU A 25 3.67 5.91 3.60
CA LEU A 25 4.42 4.98 2.77
C LEU A 25 5.66 5.64 2.15
N ILE A 26 5.51 6.86 1.63
CA ILE A 26 6.65 7.66 1.12
C ILE A 26 7.62 8.02 2.23
N GLN A 27 7.14 8.36 3.43
CA GLN A 27 7.98 8.63 4.60
C GLN A 27 8.79 7.40 5.00
N ASN A 28 8.16 6.24 5.13
CA ASN A 28 8.85 4.98 5.45
C ASN A 28 9.88 4.61 4.38
N LEU A 29 9.54 4.75 3.10
CA LEU A 29 10.50 4.54 2.00
C LEU A 29 11.66 5.52 2.05
N SER A 30 11.40 6.79 2.38
CA SER A 30 12.46 7.79 2.50
C SER A 30 13.43 7.48 3.65
N LEU A 31 12.94 6.89 4.73
CA LEU A 31 13.77 6.41 5.85
C LEU A 31 14.59 5.18 5.44
N GLN A 32 13.97 4.19 4.80
CA GLN A 32 14.66 2.97 4.35
C GLN A 32 15.74 3.25 3.30
N LEU A 33 15.46 4.14 2.35
CA LEU A 33 16.39 4.53 1.29
C LEU A 33 17.39 5.62 1.74
N GLN A 34 17.28 6.12 2.98
CA GLN A 34 18.06 7.24 3.51
C GLN A 34 18.03 8.48 2.60
N GLN A 35 16.96 8.66 1.83
CA GLN A 35 16.84 9.70 0.82
C GLN A 35 15.50 10.41 0.92
N LYS A 36 15.53 11.74 0.96
CA LYS A 36 14.29 12.56 0.97
C LYS A 36 13.61 12.51 -0.40
N ILE A 37 12.43 11.90 -0.45
CA ILE A 37 11.59 11.82 -1.65
C ILE A 37 10.63 13.03 -1.68
N THR A 38 11.15 14.19 -2.06
CA THR A 38 10.37 15.44 -2.15
C THR A 38 9.81 15.70 -3.55
N ASN A 39 10.41 15.12 -4.59
CA ASN A 39 10.03 15.38 -5.98
C ASN A 39 8.76 14.61 -6.37
N LYS A 40 7.75 15.33 -6.87
CA LYS A 40 6.48 14.75 -7.34
C LYS A 40 6.65 13.71 -8.45
N LYS A 41 7.63 13.85 -9.34
CA LYS A 41 7.89 12.85 -10.40
C LYS A 41 8.37 11.53 -9.79
N GLN A 42 9.26 11.59 -8.80
CA GLN A 42 9.77 10.41 -8.09
C GLN A 42 8.67 9.72 -7.29
N GLN A 43 7.83 10.49 -6.59
CA GLN A 43 6.69 9.93 -5.85
C GLN A 43 5.73 9.17 -6.77
N ARG A 44 5.41 9.73 -7.95
CA ARG A 44 4.57 9.04 -8.95
C ARG A 44 5.23 7.76 -9.47
N TYR A 45 6.52 7.80 -9.75
CA TYR A 45 7.27 6.63 -10.21
C TYR A 45 7.26 5.50 -9.17
N LEU A 46 7.57 5.82 -7.91
CA LEU A 46 7.53 4.86 -6.80
C LEU A 46 6.14 4.26 -6.62
N TYR A 47 5.10 5.10 -6.70
CA TYR A 47 3.73 4.65 -6.55
C TYR A 47 3.31 3.67 -7.66
N HIS A 48 3.71 3.96 -8.90
CA HIS A 48 3.48 3.04 -10.03
C HIS A 48 4.26 1.73 -9.86
N ARG A 49 5.51 1.79 -9.38
CA ARG A 49 6.35 0.61 -9.13
C ARG A 49 5.75 -0.28 -8.04
N LEU A 50 5.29 0.31 -6.95
CA LEU A 50 4.62 -0.41 -5.86
C LEU A 50 3.32 -1.06 -6.32
N GLN A 51 2.54 -0.37 -7.15
CA GLN A 51 1.32 -0.93 -7.73
C GLN A 51 1.63 -2.14 -8.61
N LEU A 52 2.67 -2.10 -9.44
CA LEU A 52 3.10 -3.24 -10.24
C LEU A 52 3.57 -4.41 -9.37
N LEU A 53 4.38 -4.13 -8.34
CA LEU A 53 4.83 -5.17 -7.41
C LEU A 53 3.65 -5.84 -6.69
N ASP A 54 2.65 -5.07 -6.29
CA ASP A 54 1.47 -5.66 -5.68
C ASP A 54 0.66 -6.52 -6.66
N GLN A 55 0.53 -6.09 -7.92
CA GLN A 55 -0.13 -6.92 -8.94
C GLN A 55 0.63 -8.23 -9.21
N LEU A 56 1.96 -8.19 -9.21
CA LEU A 56 2.81 -9.36 -9.43
C LEU A 56 2.80 -10.32 -8.24
N HIS A 57 2.99 -9.80 -7.03
CA HIS A 57 3.10 -10.59 -5.82
C HIS A 57 1.76 -10.83 -5.12
N ARG A 58 0.67 -10.22 -5.62
CA ARG A 58 -0.67 -10.31 -5.05
C ARG A 58 -0.67 -10.05 -3.54
N ILE A 59 0.05 -9.02 -3.08
CA ILE A 59 0.27 -8.72 -1.65
C ILE A 59 -1.07 -8.46 -0.95
N ASP A 60 -2.02 -7.81 -1.65
CA ASP A 60 -3.40 -7.65 -1.16
C ASP A 60 -4.11 -8.98 -0.89
N GLN A 61 -3.87 -10.02 -1.72
CA GLN A 61 -4.44 -11.35 -1.49
C GLN A 61 -3.79 -12.05 -0.30
N TYR A 62 -2.47 -11.97 -0.17
CA TYR A 62 -1.76 -12.49 1.01
C TYR A 62 -2.22 -11.80 2.29
N ARG A 63 -2.39 -10.48 2.26
CA ARG A 63 -2.91 -9.72 3.39
C ARG A 63 -4.33 -10.16 3.76
N TYR A 64 -5.19 -10.36 2.77
CA TYR A 64 -6.55 -10.84 2.99
C TYR A 64 -6.58 -12.24 3.61
N LEU A 65 -5.74 -13.15 3.14
CA LEU A 65 -5.61 -14.50 3.68
C LEU A 65 -5.10 -14.46 5.13
N TRP A 66 -4.07 -13.69 5.42
CA TRP A 66 -3.56 -13.51 6.78
C TRP A 66 -4.61 -12.93 7.72
N GLN A 67 -5.34 -11.89 7.28
CA GLN A 67 -6.42 -11.30 8.06
C GLN A 67 -7.53 -12.32 8.34
N SER A 68 -7.90 -13.12 7.32
CA SER A 68 -8.88 -14.19 7.45
C SER A 68 -8.42 -15.25 8.45
N TYR A 69 -7.15 -15.65 8.39
CA TYR A 69 -6.57 -16.61 9.32
C TYR A 69 -6.57 -16.10 10.76
N LEU A 70 -6.17 -14.84 10.98
CA LEU A 70 -6.23 -14.21 12.30
C LEU A 70 -7.66 -14.12 12.84
N ASN A 71 -8.60 -13.72 11.98
CA ASN A 71 -10.01 -13.63 12.36
C ASN A 71 -10.55 -15.01 12.75
N LEU A 72 -10.25 -16.05 11.98
CA LEU A 72 -10.64 -17.43 12.30
C LEU A 72 -10.06 -17.86 13.64
N GLY A 73 -8.75 -17.70 13.85
CA GLY A 73 -8.09 -18.02 15.12
C GLY A 73 -8.68 -17.27 16.32
N SER A 74 -9.11 -16.01 16.12
CA SER A 74 -9.78 -15.23 17.17
C SER A 74 -11.20 -15.70 17.47
N THR A 75 -11.91 -16.25 16.49
CA THR A 75 -13.30 -16.74 16.66
C THR A 75 -13.37 -18.17 17.19
N SER A 76 -12.38 -19.00 16.89
CA SER A 76 -12.46 -20.44 17.18
C SER A 76 -11.71 -20.87 18.44
N ASN A 77 -11.10 -19.96 19.21
CA ASN A 77 -10.23 -20.28 20.38
C ASN A 77 -9.18 -21.36 20.07
N LEU A 78 -8.90 -21.60 18.79
CA LEU A 78 -7.92 -22.52 18.24
C LEU A 78 -6.72 -21.67 17.83
N TRP A 79 -6.11 -21.05 18.82
CA TRP A 79 -4.70 -20.71 18.74
C TRP A 79 -3.95 -21.87 19.42
N PRO A 80 -2.80 -22.34 18.88
CA PRO A 80 -1.83 -23.03 19.74
C PRO A 80 -1.33 -22.08 20.83
#